data_AF-A0A8K0CZQ8-F1
#
_entry.id   AF-A0A8K0CZQ8-F1
#
_cell.length_a   1.000
_cell.length_b   1.000
_cell.length_c   1.000
_cell.angle_alpha   90.00
_cell.angle_beta   90.00
_cell.angle_gamma   90.00
#
_symmetry.space_group_name_H-M   'P 1'
#
loop_
_entity.id
_entity.type
_entity.pdbx_description
1 polymer ?
#
loop_
_entity_poly.entity_id
_entity_poly.type
_entity_poly.pdbx_seq_one_letter_code
_entity_poly.pdbx_strand_id
1 'polypeptide(L)'
;MALRLLIIGARRSRTPFKPIGSAGAHNTIRSIIGNRDIVGYGVNGAPEYVDRVDFPMPALRWMETTPDIVALREKEKGDWRKLTLDEKKCLYRSNFRQTFSEFQAPTGDWKSIIGCTLFITTFGIVIFLLEIMFVYSNQERPVSFSDEHKRAQLRRMFDLRMEPITGISSQWNYEKDTWKK
;
A
#
# COMPACT_ATOMS: atom_id res chain seq x y z
N MET A 1 28.91 -5.04 -17.59
CA MET A 1 28.24 -3.83 -17.03
C MET A 1 27.33 -4.10 -15.83
N ALA A 2 27.00 -5.35 -15.49
CA ALA A 2 26.15 -5.68 -14.32
C ALA A 2 26.82 -5.51 -12.94
N LEU A 3 28.16 -5.58 -12.86
CA LEU A 3 28.86 -5.54 -11.57
C LEU A 3 28.90 -4.16 -10.89
N ARG A 4 28.65 -3.06 -11.63
CA ARG A 4 28.66 -1.70 -11.05
C ARG A 4 27.32 -1.29 -10.41
N LEU A 5 26.22 -1.97 -10.72
CA LEU A 5 24.90 -1.66 -10.16
C LEU A 5 24.72 -2.22 -8.73
N LEU A 6 25.48 -3.26 -8.35
CA LEU A 6 25.40 -3.85 -7.00
C LEU A 6 26.17 -3.08 -5.92
N ILE A 7 27.09 -2.19 -6.29
CA ILE A 7 27.97 -1.50 -5.33
C ILE A 7 27.30 -0.27 -4.71
N ILE A 8 26.25 0.29 -5.34
CA ILE A 8 25.57 1.50 -4.85
C ILE A 8 24.69 1.19 -3.62
N GLY A 9 24.26 -0.06 -3.42
CA GLY A 9 23.39 -0.47 -2.31
C GLY A 9 24.08 -0.72 -0.96
N ALA A 10 25.41 -0.64 -0.88
CA ALA A 10 26.16 -1.12 0.28
C ALA A 10 26.80 -0.03 1.17
N ARG A 11 26.42 1.26 1.04
CA ARG A 11 26.72 2.27 2.07
C ARG A 11 25.72 2.20 3.21
N ARG A 12 25.61 1.03 3.86
CA ARG A 12 24.95 0.93 5.16
C ARG A 12 25.96 1.47 6.19
N SER A 13 25.67 2.62 6.80
CA SER A 13 26.49 3.11 7.90
C SER A 13 26.60 1.98 8.94
N ARG A 14 27.83 1.58 9.27
CA ARG A 14 28.11 0.57 10.30
C ARG A 14 28.00 1.20 11.68
N THR A 15 26.89 1.89 11.96
CA THR A 15 26.62 2.37 13.31
C THR A 15 25.91 1.25 14.07
N PRO A 16 26.44 0.79 15.22
CA PRO A 16 25.77 -0.21 16.02
C PRO A 16 24.42 0.34 16.47
N PHE A 17 23.36 -0.47 16.32
CA PHE A 17 22.02 -0.14 16.81
C PHE A 17 22.09 0.02 18.33
N LYS A 18 22.02 1.26 18.83
CA LYS A 18 21.87 1.55 20.25
C LYS A 18 20.40 1.79 20.56
N PRO A 19 19.81 1.11 21.56
CA PRO A 19 18.43 1.33 21.94
C PRO A 19 18.23 2.78 22.42
N ILE A 20 17.08 3.35 22.07
CA ILE A 20 16.64 4.69 22.47
C ILE A 20 16.56 4.70 24.00
N GLY A 21 17.37 5.53 24.67
CA GLY A 21 17.43 5.67 26.13
C GLY A 21 18.74 5.25 26.81
N SER A 22 19.71 4.68 26.08
CA SER A 22 21.04 4.36 26.63
C SER A 22 21.92 5.61 26.80
N ALA A 23 22.71 5.68 27.88
CA ALA A 23 23.73 6.71 28.07
C ALA A 23 24.71 6.69 26.86
N GLY A 24 24.71 7.78 26.07
CA GLY A 24 25.44 7.89 24.80
C GLY A 24 24.56 7.84 23.54
N ALA A 25 23.23 7.70 23.67
CA ALA A 25 22.29 7.80 22.55
C ALA A 25 22.29 9.17 21.86
N HIS A 26 22.61 10.26 22.59
CA HIS A 26 22.75 11.59 22.01
C HIS A 26 23.84 11.67 20.92
N ASN A 27 24.98 10.98 21.12
CA ASN A 27 26.07 10.96 20.15
C ASN A 27 25.72 10.17 18.90
N THR A 28 24.97 9.06 19.05
CA THR A 28 24.49 8.28 17.90
C THR A 28 23.42 9.03 17.11
N ILE A 29 22.50 9.72 17.79
CA ILE A 29 21.45 10.51 17.16
C ILE A 29 22.05 11.66 16.33
N ARG A 30 23.02 12.41 16.89
CA ARG A 30 23.78 13.44 16.16
C ARG A 30 24.50 12.87 14.93
N SER A 31 25.06 11.66 15.03
CA SER A 31 25.73 11.02 13.88
C SER A 31 24.77 10.63 12.73
N ILE A 32 23.49 10.36 13.03
CA ILE A 32 22.47 10.00 12.04
C ILE A 32 21.88 11.24 11.38
N ILE A 33 21.67 12.30 12.16
CA ILE A 33 20.99 13.53 11.76
C ILE A 33 21.95 14.54 11.10
N GLY A 34 23.23 14.46 11.41
CA GLY A 34 24.24 15.40 10.95
C GLY A 34 24.11 16.75 11.67
N ASN A 35 24.34 17.84 10.92
CA ASN A 35 24.31 19.21 11.44
C ASN A 35 22.93 19.88 11.31
N ARG A 36 21.84 19.09 11.34
CA ARG A 36 20.47 19.62 11.27
C ARG A 36 20.01 20.03 12.67
N ASP A 37 19.24 21.10 12.72
CA ASP A 37 18.74 21.63 13.98
C ASP A 37 17.49 20.87 14.45
N ILE A 38 17.51 20.52 15.73
CA ILE A 38 16.37 19.96 16.45
C ILE A 38 15.59 21.13 17.03
N VAL A 39 14.34 21.30 16.57
CA VAL A 39 13.48 22.44 16.88
C VAL A 39 12.32 22.11 17.82
N GLY A 40 12.05 20.83 18.05
CA GLY A 40 10.94 20.40 18.89
C GLY A 40 11.02 18.93 19.27
N TYR A 41 9.91 18.44 19.81
CA TYR A 41 9.75 17.02 20.17
C TYR A 41 9.09 16.28 19.01
N GLY A 42 9.64 15.13 18.63
CA GLY A 42 9.04 14.31 17.57
C GLY A 42 7.93 13.41 18.08
N VAL A 43 7.34 12.65 17.17
CA VAL A 43 6.16 11.79 17.41
C VAL A 43 6.37 10.83 18.60
N ASN A 44 7.61 10.42 18.88
CA ASN A 44 7.97 9.59 20.05
C ASN A 44 9.14 10.18 20.87
N GLY A 45 9.32 11.50 20.86
CA GLY A 45 10.49 12.17 21.45
C GLY A 45 11.79 11.98 20.66
N ALA A 46 11.74 11.22 19.56
CA ALA A 46 12.85 11.08 18.62
C ALA A 46 12.96 12.33 17.72
N PRO A 47 14.17 12.87 17.48
CA PRO A 47 14.37 13.99 16.57
C PRO A 47 14.36 13.53 15.10
N GLU A 48 13.17 13.17 14.61
CA GLU A 48 12.96 12.74 13.23
C GLU A 48 12.25 13.81 12.38
N TYR A 49 12.52 13.77 11.08
CA TYR A 49 11.81 14.56 10.09
C TYR A 49 10.72 13.71 9.42
N VAL A 50 9.49 14.22 9.38
CA VAL A 50 8.39 13.57 8.68
C VAL A 50 7.45 14.62 8.05
N ASP A 51 7.06 14.41 6.80
CA ASP A 51 6.02 15.20 6.13
C ASP A 51 4.67 14.52 6.37
N ARG A 52 3.88 15.05 7.31
CA ARG A 52 2.58 14.49 7.72
C ARG A 52 1.55 15.59 7.97
N VAL A 53 0.29 15.27 7.71
CA VAL A 53 -0.82 16.23 7.85
C VAL A 53 -1.16 16.46 9.33
N ASP A 54 -1.18 15.39 10.10
CA ASP A 54 -1.41 15.36 11.55
C ASP A 54 -0.23 15.94 12.34
N PHE A 55 0.96 15.95 11.75
CA PHE A 55 2.18 16.46 12.38
C PHE A 55 2.88 17.50 11.47
N PRO A 56 2.31 18.71 11.34
CA PRO A 56 2.79 19.73 10.40
C PRO A 56 4.17 20.32 10.76
N MET A 57 4.59 20.18 12.01
CA MET A 57 5.83 20.75 12.55
C MET A 57 6.75 19.62 13.03
N PRO A 58 7.60 19.07 12.15
CA PRO A 58 8.53 18.01 12.54
C PRO A 58 9.55 18.50 13.56
N ALA A 59 10.10 17.56 14.34
CA ALA A 59 11.08 17.87 15.38
C ALA A 59 12.43 18.33 14.85
N LEU A 60 12.71 17.99 13.60
CA LEU A 60 13.95 18.26 12.91
C LEU A 60 13.68 19.17 11.72
N ARG A 61 14.61 20.08 11.39
CA ARG A 61 14.57 20.79 10.11
C ARG A 61 15.08 19.91 8.97
N TRP A 62 14.56 20.12 7.77
CA TRP A 62 14.93 19.31 6.60
C TRP A 62 16.41 19.45 6.24
N MET A 63 16.91 20.67 6.05
CA MET A 63 18.28 20.94 5.63
C MET A 63 19.25 21.07 6.81
N GLU A 64 20.53 20.80 6.54
CA GLU A 64 21.63 21.07 7.46
C GLU A 64 21.87 22.57 7.61
N THR A 65 22.39 22.97 8.77
CA THR A 65 22.66 24.37 9.09
C THR A 65 23.91 24.84 8.37
N THR A 66 23.72 25.51 7.23
CA THR A 66 24.78 26.19 6.47
C THR A 66 24.92 27.66 6.90
N PRO A 67 26.09 28.31 6.71
CA PRO A 67 26.29 29.71 7.10
C PRO A 67 25.29 30.67 6.45
N ASP A 68 24.88 30.40 5.21
CA ASP A 68 23.88 31.22 4.50
C ASP A 68 22.50 31.12 5.15
N ILE A 69 22.10 29.91 5.57
CA ILE A 69 20.83 29.68 6.28
C ILE A 69 20.88 30.33 7.66
N VAL A 70 22.02 30.30 8.35
CA VAL A 70 22.19 31.01 9.62
C VAL A 70 22.03 32.51 9.44
N ALA A 71 22.65 33.11 8.41
CA ALA A 71 22.49 34.53 8.10
C ALA A 71 21.03 34.89 7.76
N LEU A 72 20.32 34.04 7.01
CA LEU A 72 18.89 34.21 6.73
C LEU A 72 18.02 34.10 7.98
N ARG A 73 18.37 33.23 8.92
CA ARG A 73 17.65 33.11 10.21
C ARG A 73 17.89 34.30 11.13
N GLU A 74 19.06 34.93 11.10
CA GLU A 74 19.26 36.20 11.81
C GLU A 74 18.37 37.30 11.24
N LYS A 75 18.15 37.33 9.91
CA LYS A 75 17.15 38.23 9.31
C LYS A 75 15.71 37.84 9.66
N GLU A 76 15.41 36.55 9.80
CA GLU A 76 14.09 36.02 10.19
C GLU A 76 13.62 36.54 11.55
N LYS A 77 14.54 36.85 12.47
CA LYS A 77 14.21 37.45 13.78
C LYS A 77 13.67 38.88 13.69
N GLY A 78 13.87 39.57 12.56
CA GLY A 78 13.41 40.93 12.30
C GLY A 78 12.02 41.00 11.64
N ASP A 79 11.73 42.12 10.98
CA ASP A 79 10.46 42.33 10.26
C ASP A 79 10.43 41.56 8.92
N TRP A 80 9.46 40.65 8.79
CA TRP A 80 9.26 39.81 7.60
C TRP A 80 8.77 40.58 6.37
N ARG A 81 8.37 41.84 6.51
CA ARG A 81 8.08 42.73 5.36
C ARG A 81 9.35 43.10 4.60
N LYS A 82 10.52 43.05 5.25
CA LYS A 82 11.82 43.35 4.64
C LYS A 82 12.44 42.14 3.92
N LEU A 83 11.90 40.94 4.12
CA LEU A 83 12.35 39.73 3.45
C LEU A 83 11.80 39.65 2.03
N THR A 84 12.68 39.37 1.08
CA THR A 84 12.29 39.09 -0.30
C THR A 84 11.50 37.77 -0.39
N LEU A 85 10.75 37.62 -1.48
CA LEU A 85 9.94 36.42 -1.71
C LEU A 85 10.82 35.15 -1.83
N ASP A 86 12.02 35.29 -2.40
CA ASP A 86 12.96 34.18 -2.55
C ASP A 86 13.63 33.80 -1.22
N GLU A 87 13.95 34.77 -0.36
CA GLU A 87 14.42 34.50 1.00
C GLU A 87 13.37 33.73 1.81
N LYS A 88 12.08 34.09 1.68
CA LYS A 88 10.97 33.36 2.32
C LYS A 88 10.85 31.93 1.81
N LYS A 89 10.95 31.72 0.49
CA LYS A 89 10.94 30.37 -0.10
C LYS A 89 12.16 29.55 0.34
N CYS A 90 13.33 30.17 0.42
CA CYS A 90 14.55 29.53 0.89
C CYS A 90 14.43 29.10 2.35
N LEU A 91 13.94 29.98 3.24
CA LEU A 91 13.62 29.64 4.62
C LEU A 91 12.62 28.47 4.71
N TYR A 92 11.56 28.50 3.90
CA TYR A 92 10.58 27.41 3.86
C TYR A 92 11.22 26.08 3.44
N ARG A 93 11.98 26.05 2.34
CA ARG A 93 12.66 24.83 1.84
C ARG A 93 13.80 24.35 2.74
N SER A 94 14.38 25.24 3.55
CA SER A 94 15.36 24.86 4.57
C SER A 94 14.70 24.10 5.73
N ASN A 95 13.47 24.47 6.07
CA ASN A 95 12.71 23.86 7.16
C ASN A 95 11.98 22.61 6.71
N PHE A 96 11.30 22.68 5.58
CA PHE A 96 10.42 21.64 5.06
C PHE A 96 10.91 21.13 3.71
N ARG A 97 10.89 19.81 3.54
CA ARG A 97 11.22 19.16 2.27
C ARG A 97 10.13 19.44 1.24
N GLN A 98 8.90 19.11 1.58
CA GLN A 98 7.74 19.15 0.68
C GLN A 98 6.68 20.12 1.20
N THR A 99 5.94 20.73 0.29
CA THR A 99 4.72 21.45 0.65
C THR A 99 3.57 20.47 0.87
N PHE A 100 2.50 20.92 1.53
CA PHE A 100 1.27 20.15 1.68
C PHE A 100 0.72 19.63 0.34
N SER A 101 0.77 20.44 -0.71
CA SER A 101 0.33 20.04 -2.04
C SER A 101 1.23 18.98 -2.69
N GLU A 102 2.53 18.97 -2.39
CA GLU A 102 3.49 18.06 -2.99
C GLU A 102 3.38 16.64 -2.43
N PHE A 103 3.27 16.49 -1.11
CA PHE A 103 3.20 15.15 -0.51
C PHE A 103 1.77 14.57 -0.48
N GLN A 104 0.73 15.41 -0.59
CA GLN A 104 -0.65 14.95 -0.78
C GLN A 104 -0.99 14.68 -2.26
N ALA A 105 -0.06 14.95 -3.19
CA ALA A 105 -0.31 14.76 -4.60
C ALA A 105 -0.63 13.27 -4.90
N PRO A 106 -1.69 12.97 -5.66
CA PRO A 106 -2.03 11.60 -6.01
C PRO A 106 -0.96 11.02 -6.96
N THR A 107 -0.30 9.95 -6.53
CA THR A 107 0.77 9.26 -7.30
C THR A 107 0.23 8.39 -8.43
N GLY A 108 -1.03 7.96 -8.35
CA GLY A 108 -1.65 7.08 -9.34
C GLY A 108 -1.28 5.59 -9.18
N ASP A 109 -0.64 5.21 -8.07
CA ASP A 109 -0.18 3.83 -7.81
C ASP A 109 -1.28 2.79 -7.92
N TRP A 110 -2.53 3.16 -7.62
CA TRP A 110 -3.70 2.30 -7.76
C TRP A 110 -3.85 1.69 -9.16
N LYS A 111 -3.43 2.40 -10.21
CA LYS A 111 -3.48 1.91 -11.60
C LYS A 111 -2.54 0.73 -11.80
N SER A 112 -1.33 0.84 -11.25
CA SER A 112 -0.36 -0.26 -11.31
C SER A 112 -0.82 -1.45 -10.47
N ILE A 113 -1.39 -1.21 -9.29
CA ILE A 113 -1.92 -2.26 -8.42
C ILE A 113 -3.03 -3.04 -9.13
N ILE A 114 -4.01 -2.34 -9.73
CA ILE A 114 -5.09 -2.99 -10.47
C ILE A 114 -4.53 -3.75 -11.68
N GLY A 115 -3.62 -3.15 -12.45
CA GLY A 115 -3.00 -3.80 -13.61
C GLY A 115 -2.29 -5.10 -13.25
N CYS A 116 -1.45 -5.08 -12.20
CA CYS A 116 -0.76 -6.27 -11.73
C CYS A 116 -1.72 -7.33 -11.18
N THR A 117 -2.77 -6.91 -10.47
CA THR A 117 -3.78 -7.83 -9.93
C THR A 117 -4.49 -8.58 -11.05
N LEU A 118 -5.01 -7.86 -12.06
CA LEU A 118 -5.70 -8.45 -13.20
C LEU A 118 -4.79 -9.37 -14.03
N PHE A 119 -3.52 -9.00 -14.19
CA PHE A 119 -2.53 -9.82 -14.87
C PHE A 119 -2.36 -11.17 -14.16
N ILE A 120 -2.11 -11.16 -12.85
CA ILE A 120 -1.94 -12.37 -12.05
C ILE A 120 -3.22 -13.23 -12.05
N THR A 121 -4.40 -12.61 -11.92
CA THR A 121 -5.68 -13.32 -12.01
C THR A 121 -5.85 -14.01 -13.37
N THR A 122 -5.44 -13.36 -14.46
CA THR A 122 -5.50 -13.95 -15.80
C THR A 122 -4.63 -15.19 -15.91
N PHE A 123 -3.41 -15.19 -15.34
CA PHE A 123 -2.58 -16.40 -15.29
C PHE A 123 -3.26 -17.52 -14.50
N GLY A 124 -3.90 -17.22 -13.38
CA GLY A 124 -4.66 -18.20 -12.61
C GLY A 124 -5.77 -18.86 -13.43
N ILE A 125 -6.53 -18.06 -14.19
CA ILE A 125 -7.59 -18.56 -15.08
C ILE A 125 -6.99 -19.40 -16.20
N VAL A 126 -5.91 -18.96 -16.83
CA VAL A 126 -5.25 -19.71 -17.91
C VAL A 126 -4.76 -21.07 -17.40
N ILE A 127 -4.11 -21.12 -16.24
CA ILE A 127 -3.65 -22.39 -15.64
C ILE A 127 -4.83 -23.32 -15.38
N PHE A 128 -5.92 -22.80 -14.79
CA PHE A 128 -7.13 -23.59 -14.56
C PHE A 128 -7.75 -24.13 -15.86
N LEU A 129 -7.79 -23.33 -16.93
CA LEU A 129 -8.26 -23.79 -18.23
C LEU A 129 -7.35 -24.87 -18.83
N LEU A 130 -6.03 -24.74 -18.67
CA LEU A 130 -5.08 -25.77 -19.10
C LEU A 130 -5.29 -27.08 -18.33
N GLU A 131 -5.55 -27.02 -17.02
CA GLU A 131 -5.90 -28.22 -16.23
C GLU A 131 -7.16 -28.90 -16.78
N ILE A 132 -8.22 -28.14 -17.08
CA ILE A 132 -9.44 -28.69 -17.71
C ILE A 132 -9.11 -29.36 -19.05
N MET A 133 -8.30 -28.72 -19.89
CA MET A 133 -8.02 -29.21 -21.25
C MET A 133 -7.04 -30.38 -21.30
N PHE A 134 -6.07 -30.48 -20.40
CA PHE A 134 -5.00 -31.49 -20.49
C PHE A 134 -5.07 -32.56 -19.40
N VAL A 135 -5.64 -32.26 -18.23
CA VAL A 135 -5.75 -33.21 -17.12
C VAL A 135 -7.13 -33.85 -17.12
N TYR A 136 -8.18 -33.03 -17.08
CA TYR A 136 -9.55 -33.51 -16.90
C TYR A 136 -10.26 -33.92 -18.20
N SER A 137 -9.74 -33.54 -19.37
CA SER A 137 -10.36 -33.86 -20.67
C SER A 137 -10.37 -35.34 -21.00
N ASN A 138 -9.37 -36.08 -20.53
CA ASN A 138 -9.24 -37.52 -20.73
C ASN A 138 -10.00 -38.34 -19.68
N GLN A 139 -10.60 -37.68 -18.68
CA GLN A 139 -11.39 -38.34 -17.66
C GLN A 139 -12.86 -38.34 -18.06
N GLU A 140 -13.43 -39.52 -18.27
CA GLU A 140 -14.86 -39.65 -18.45
C GLU A 140 -15.60 -39.16 -17.19
N ARG A 141 -16.57 -38.27 -17.38
CA ARG A 141 -17.39 -37.80 -16.27
C ARG A 141 -18.23 -38.97 -15.73
N PRO A 142 -18.53 -39.01 -14.42
CA PRO A 142 -19.42 -40.04 -13.89
C PRO A 142 -20.75 -40.06 -14.64
N VAL A 143 -21.31 -41.26 -14.86
CA VAL A 143 -22.55 -41.46 -15.63
C VAL A 143 -23.73 -40.63 -15.10
N SER A 144 -23.72 -40.31 -13.79
CA SER A 144 -24.71 -39.45 -13.13
C SER A 144 -24.75 -38.02 -13.68
N PHE A 145 -23.68 -37.53 -14.31
CA PHE A 145 -23.65 -36.20 -14.92
C PHE A 145 -24.23 -36.15 -16.34
N SER A 146 -24.61 -37.30 -16.91
CA SER A 146 -25.35 -37.33 -18.18
C SER A 146 -26.71 -36.67 -18.04
N ASP A 147 -27.22 -36.08 -19.12
CA ASP A 147 -28.46 -35.31 -19.07
C ASP A 147 -29.68 -36.16 -18.68
N GLU A 148 -29.72 -37.41 -19.11
CA GLU A 148 -30.77 -38.36 -18.74
C GLU A 148 -30.77 -38.63 -17.23
N HIS A 149 -29.60 -38.96 -16.66
CA HIS A 149 -29.47 -39.24 -15.24
C HIS A 149 -29.75 -38.01 -14.38
N LYS A 150 -29.30 -36.81 -14.81
CA LYS A 150 -29.63 -35.54 -14.13
C LYS A 150 -31.13 -35.28 -14.12
N ARG A 151 -31.82 -35.52 -15.24
CA ARG A 151 -33.29 -35.34 -15.35
C ARG A 151 -34.03 -36.38 -14.51
N ALA A 152 -33.62 -37.64 -14.56
CA ALA A 152 -34.21 -38.70 -13.75
C ALA A 152 -34.01 -38.45 -12.24
N GLN A 153 -32.81 -38.01 -11.85
CA GLN A 153 -32.51 -37.62 -10.48
C GLN A 153 -33.34 -36.42 -10.04
N LEU A 154 -33.45 -35.39 -10.88
CA LEU A 154 -34.27 -34.22 -10.61
C LEU A 154 -35.76 -34.60 -10.44
N ARG A 155 -36.28 -35.48 -11.31
CA ARG A 155 -37.66 -35.98 -11.17
C ARG A 155 -37.86 -36.72 -9.86
N ARG A 156 -36.93 -37.63 -9.52
CA ARG A 156 -36.93 -38.33 -8.23
C ARG A 156 -36.90 -37.36 -7.05
N MET A 157 -36.15 -36.26 -7.13
CA MET A 157 -36.11 -35.24 -6.06
C MET A 157 -37.48 -34.58 -5.86
N PHE A 158 -38.22 -34.30 -6.94
CA PHE A 158 -39.58 -33.78 -6.85
C PHE A 158 -40.57 -34.80 -6.29
N ASP A 159 -40.49 -36.04 -6.75
CA ASP A 159 -41.37 -37.13 -6.29
C ASP A 159 -41.19 -37.37 -4.77
N LEU A 160 -39.95 -37.28 -4.28
CA LEU A 160 -39.61 -37.35 -2.85
C LEU A 160 -39.85 -36.05 -2.08
N ARG A 161 -40.31 -34.98 -2.76
CA ARG A 161 -40.53 -33.65 -2.19
C ARG A 161 -39.32 -33.11 -1.42
N MET A 162 -38.13 -33.22 -2.02
CA MET A 162 -36.89 -32.70 -1.43
C MET A 162 -36.96 -31.17 -1.29
N GLU A 163 -36.81 -30.67 -0.07
CA GLU A 163 -36.87 -29.24 0.28
C GLU A 163 -38.16 -28.53 -0.19
N PRO A 164 -39.33 -28.92 0.33
CA PRO A 164 -40.62 -28.50 -0.23
C PRO A 164 -41.06 -27.09 0.18
N ILE A 165 -40.41 -26.46 1.16
CA ILE A 165 -40.82 -25.15 1.69
C ILE A 165 -40.10 -24.00 0.97
N THR A 166 -38.77 -24.05 0.89
CA THR A 166 -37.94 -22.96 0.34
C THR A 166 -37.00 -23.41 -0.78
N GLY A 167 -36.82 -24.71 -0.99
CA GLY A 167 -35.83 -25.25 -1.90
C GLY A 167 -36.41 -25.71 -3.23
N ILE A 168 -35.74 -26.64 -3.88
CA ILE A 168 -36.00 -26.99 -5.28
C ILE A 168 -37.43 -27.48 -5.55
N SER A 169 -38.00 -28.31 -4.66
CA SER A 169 -39.38 -28.81 -4.82
C SER A 169 -40.43 -27.74 -4.57
N SER A 170 -40.12 -26.71 -3.77
CA SER A 170 -41.03 -25.59 -3.53
C SER A 170 -41.29 -24.78 -4.82
N GLN A 171 -40.35 -24.80 -5.76
CA GLN A 171 -40.42 -24.09 -7.04
C GLN A 171 -41.07 -24.92 -8.16
N TRP A 172 -41.37 -26.21 -7.93
CA TRP A 172 -42.05 -27.06 -8.90
C TRP A 172 -43.58 -26.99 -8.75
N ASN A 173 -44.30 -26.85 -9.86
CA ASN A 173 -45.76 -26.97 -9.90
C ASN A 173 -46.14 -28.41 -10.21
N TYR A 174 -46.54 -29.15 -9.17
CA TYR A 174 -46.95 -30.55 -9.26
C TYR A 174 -48.26 -30.78 -10.03
N GLU A 175 -49.14 -29.78 -10.12
CA GLU A 175 -50.40 -29.91 -10.86
C GLU A 175 -50.19 -29.78 -12.38
N LYS A 176 -49.26 -28.92 -12.78
CA LYS A 176 -49.00 -28.59 -14.18
C LYS A 176 -47.71 -29.18 -14.71
N ASP A 177 -47.05 -30.02 -13.91
CA ASP A 177 -45.76 -30.64 -14.17
C ASP A 177 -44.72 -29.71 -14.81
N THR A 178 -44.62 -28.49 -14.27
CA THR A 178 -43.78 -27.40 -14.80
C THR A 178 -43.18 -26.58 -13.68
N TRP A 179 -42.10 -25.84 -13.95
CA TRP A 179 -41.56 -24.86 -13.00
C TRP A 179 -42.57 -23.74 -12.76
N LYS A 180 -42.71 -23.34 -11.49
CA LYS A 180 -43.45 -22.13 -11.14
C LYS A 180 -42.75 -20.93 -11.78
N LYS A 181 -43.54 -20.00 -12.32
CA LYS A 181 -43.05 -18.72 -12.83
C LYS A 181 -42.96 -17.69 -11.71
#